data_AF-A0A930LQC7-F1
#
_entry.id   AF-A0A930LQC7-F1
#
_cell.length_a   1.000
_cell.length_b   1.000
_cell.length_c   1.000
_cell.angle_alpha   90.00
_cell.angle_beta   90.00
_cell.angle_gamma   90.00
#
_symmetry.space_group_name_H-M   'P 1'
#
loop_
_entity.id
_entity.type
_entity.pdbx_description
1 polymer ?
#
loop_
_entity_poly.entity_id
_entity_poly.type
_entity_poly.pdbx_seq_one_letter_code
_entity_poly.pdbx_strand_id
1 'polypeptide(L)'
;VAARPLPARGGAVQVSPQIPAEVAEVLHRMLAENPVQRPGAAEAAAKLRLLAEGFAADAVLPRWVEVSSGAVGYTPTVVHGAEPAVSAVPGQNVTELYGAGMPSLGQAQNETVIRAPFVVEQPVYVPDEVVEEEEPARSPLRRPLVWGAILGSLILVGVLAFVGLSGGKGSSKTAESWSASSRSSASLPSGLGTRIEGTYNPRDKSARLTFEFSSQKSALRGDILQVLPGIEGGSCASVTWDAGQASSGVAKNQSSVTAVDVPCSWNLSGVSIPANGVVQVRANVSAEFKDSRAFEEWLNRIDSETLKAISDREVRSTAYPIQRLRSIELRVPSRVVNQSVLPVTVVPVWPSGADELNPLMVLPRTGEFSTLVQAISPDAQLISFSDGCSGHVLVSEDQRVVTALSVTSKCRLNAQIGNFTNLSSSDFAIITR
;
A
#
# COMPACT_ATOMS: atom_id res chain seq x y z
N VAL A 1 -15.25 43.49 22.41
CA VAL A 1 -14.61 42.56 21.45
C VAL A 1 -15.58 42.37 20.30
N ALA A 2 -15.33 43.04 19.17
CA ALA A 2 -16.22 43.03 18.02
C ALA A 2 -16.06 41.70 17.26
N ALA A 3 -17.18 41.04 16.97
CA ALA A 3 -17.23 39.79 16.23
C ALA A 3 -16.75 40.03 14.78
N ARG A 4 -15.74 39.28 14.36
CA ARG A 4 -15.38 39.16 12.95
C ARG A 4 -16.52 38.44 12.21
N PRO A 5 -17.00 38.95 11.06
CA PRO A 5 -18.02 38.26 10.29
C PRO A 5 -17.43 36.97 9.68
N LEU A 6 -18.22 35.90 9.70
CA LEU A 6 -17.95 34.64 9.01
C LEU A 6 -17.88 34.90 7.48
N PRO A 7 -16.97 34.23 6.75
CA PRO A 7 -16.95 34.32 5.29
C PRO A 7 -18.25 33.72 4.73
N ALA A 8 -18.85 34.44 3.78
CA ALA A 8 -20.06 34.01 3.08
C ALA A 8 -19.85 32.62 2.47
N ARG A 9 -20.73 31.67 2.79
CA ARG A 9 -20.85 30.38 2.10
C ARG A 9 -21.33 30.65 0.68
N GLY A 10 -20.39 30.54 -0.26
CA GLY A 10 -20.61 30.67 -1.70
C GLY A 10 -19.30 30.35 -2.41
N GLY A 11 -18.78 29.15 -2.16
CA GLY A 11 -17.55 28.68 -2.81
C GLY A 11 -17.84 28.32 -4.25
N ALA A 12 -17.79 29.30 -5.15
CA ALA A 12 -17.70 29.02 -6.57
C ALA A 12 -16.50 28.09 -6.82
N VAL A 13 -16.68 27.05 -7.63
CA VAL A 13 -15.57 26.17 -8.02
C VAL A 13 -14.48 27.03 -8.64
N GLN A 14 -13.31 27.06 -8.01
CA GLN A 14 -12.20 27.88 -8.51
C GLN A 14 -11.54 27.18 -9.70
N VAL A 15 -11.72 27.77 -10.88
CA VAL A 15 -10.99 27.38 -12.09
C VAL A 15 -9.63 28.07 -12.06
N SER A 16 -8.56 27.38 -12.50
CA SER A 16 -7.20 27.93 -12.50
C SER A 16 -7.11 29.27 -13.24
N PRO A 17 -6.40 30.28 -12.71
CA PRO A 17 -6.25 31.59 -13.37
C PRO A 17 -5.43 31.51 -14.67
N GLN A 18 -4.80 30.37 -14.97
CA GLN A 18 -4.07 30.13 -16.21
C GLN A 18 -4.99 29.70 -17.37
N ILE A 19 -6.25 29.38 -17.10
CA ILE A 19 -7.22 28.99 -18.13
C ILE A 19 -7.76 30.26 -18.79
N PRO A 20 -7.79 30.34 -20.14
CA PRO A 20 -8.40 31.46 -20.86
C PRO A 20 -9.84 31.74 -20.38
N ALA A 21 -10.20 33.03 -20.29
CA ALA A 21 -11.45 33.47 -19.68
C ALA A 21 -12.69 32.84 -20.35
N GLU A 22 -12.63 32.65 -21.66
CA GLU A 22 -13.67 32.06 -22.50
C GLU A 22 -13.92 30.59 -22.17
N VAL A 23 -12.84 29.84 -21.90
CA VAL A 23 -12.90 28.43 -21.48
C VAL A 23 -13.36 28.35 -20.02
N ALA A 24 -12.86 29.22 -19.16
CA ALA A 24 -13.26 29.30 -17.77
C ALA A 24 -14.77 29.55 -17.63
N GLU A 25 -15.37 30.43 -18.43
CA GLU A 25 -16.80 30.73 -18.38
C GLU A 25 -17.67 29.50 -18.70
N VAL A 26 -17.27 28.68 -19.68
CA VAL A 26 -17.97 27.43 -20.01
C VAL A 26 -17.87 26.44 -18.85
N LEU A 27 -16.69 26.29 -18.25
CA LEU A 27 -16.47 25.41 -17.09
C LEU A 27 -17.29 25.86 -15.86
N HIS A 28 -17.35 27.15 -15.56
CA HIS A 28 -18.16 27.67 -14.45
C HIS A 28 -19.65 27.37 -14.64
N ARG A 29 -20.18 27.45 -15.87
CA ARG A 29 -21.57 27.09 -16.16
C ARG A 29 -21.83 25.59 -16.04
N MET A 30 -20.88 24.75 -16.46
CA MET A 30 -20.97 23.29 -16.28
C MET A 30 -20.96 22.89 -14.79
N LEU A 31 -20.27 23.70 -13.97
CA LEU A 31 -20.09 23.47 -12.54
C LEU A 31 -21.05 24.30 -11.66
N ALA A 32 -22.11 24.87 -12.24
CA ALA A 32 -23.07 25.66 -11.50
C ALA A 32 -23.71 24.85 -10.37
N GLU A 33 -23.84 25.44 -9.19
CA GLU A 33 -24.43 24.78 -8.01
C GLU A 33 -25.90 24.40 -8.28
N ASN A 34 -26.63 25.27 -8.99
CA ASN A 34 -27.99 25.00 -9.45
C ASN A 34 -27.99 24.17 -10.76
N PRO A 35 -28.58 22.95 -10.77
CA PRO A 35 -28.62 22.10 -11.96
C PRO A 35 -29.32 22.72 -13.17
N VAL A 36 -30.31 23.60 -12.96
CA VAL A 36 -31.06 24.27 -14.03
C VAL A 36 -30.19 25.28 -14.79
N GLN A 37 -29.11 25.75 -14.17
CA GLN A 37 -28.17 26.69 -14.78
C GLN A 37 -27.07 25.99 -15.58
N ARG A 38 -27.00 24.64 -15.53
CA ARG A 38 -26.01 23.87 -16.28
C ARG A 38 -26.46 23.68 -17.72
N PRO A 39 -25.58 23.89 -18.71
CA PRO A 39 -25.90 23.60 -20.10
C PRO A 39 -26.11 22.08 -20.28
N GLY A 40 -26.96 21.72 -21.25
CA GLY A 40 -27.10 20.32 -21.65
C GLY A 40 -25.77 19.77 -22.22
N ALA A 41 -25.55 18.46 -22.11
CA ALA A 41 -24.27 17.85 -22.52
C ALA A 41 -23.90 18.12 -24.00
N ALA A 42 -24.90 18.09 -24.90
CA ALA A 42 -24.69 18.39 -26.31
C ALA A 42 -24.31 19.86 -26.55
N GLU A 43 -24.92 20.79 -25.81
CA GLU A 43 -24.64 22.22 -25.88
C GLU A 43 -23.23 22.53 -25.33
N ALA A 44 -22.86 21.93 -24.20
CA ALA A 44 -21.53 22.04 -23.61
C ALA A 44 -20.46 21.52 -24.58
N ALA A 45 -20.68 20.34 -25.18
CA ALA A 45 -19.75 19.76 -26.16
C ALA A 45 -19.61 20.62 -27.42
N ALA A 46 -20.71 21.21 -27.92
CA ALA A 46 -20.66 22.13 -29.07
C ALA A 46 -19.84 23.38 -28.75
N LYS A 47 -20.06 24.00 -27.58
CA LYS A 47 -19.30 25.18 -27.14
C LYS A 47 -17.81 24.89 -26.95
N LEU A 48 -17.47 23.73 -26.37
CA LEU A 48 -16.07 23.34 -26.18
C LEU A 48 -15.36 23.05 -27.51
N ARG A 49 -16.03 22.45 -28.50
CA ARG A 49 -15.43 22.22 -29.83
C ARG A 49 -15.15 23.54 -30.57
N LEU A 50 -16.09 24.48 -30.51
CA LEU A 50 -15.90 25.81 -31.10
C LEU A 50 -14.73 26.56 -30.45
N LEU A 51 -14.59 26.47 -29.12
CA LEU A 51 -13.45 27.06 -28.42
C LEU A 51 -12.14 26.36 -28.78
N ALA A 52 -12.14 25.02 -28.88
CA ALA A 52 -10.93 24.26 -29.22
C ALA A 52 -10.32 24.66 -30.57
N GLU A 53 -11.13 25.05 -31.56
CA GLU A 53 -10.65 25.56 -32.85
C GLU A 53 -9.90 26.90 -32.70
N GLY A 54 -10.33 27.76 -31.76
CA GLY A 54 -9.70 29.05 -31.48
C GLY A 54 -8.37 28.96 -30.74
N PHE A 55 -8.19 27.93 -29.90
CA PHE A 55 -6.97 27.71 -29.11
C PHE A 55 -6.03 26.64 -29.72
N ALA A 56 -6.31 26.18 -30.95
CA ALA A 56 -5.56 25.09 -31.60
C ALA A 56 -4.09 25.42 -31.87
N ALA A 57 -3.74 26.71 -31.97
CA ALA A 57 -2.39 27.21 -32.22
C ALA A 57 -1.66 27.69 -30.95
N ASP A 58 -2.32 27.65 -29.78
CA ASP A 58 -1.75 28.15 -28.54
C ASP A 58 -0.82 27.15 -27.87
N ALA A 59 0.13 27.67 -27.10
CA ALA A 59 1.08 26.85 -26.36
C ALA A 59 0.36 26.02 -25.28
N VAL A 60 0.70 24.73 -25.21
CA VAL A 60 0.16 23.82 -24.18
C VAL A 60 0.51 24.34 -22.80
N LEU A 61 -0.50 24.58 -21.96
CA LEU A 61 -0.30 24.98 -20.57
C LEU A 61 0.53 23.90 -19.85
N PRO A 62 1.56 24.30 -19.07
CA PRO A 62 2.32 23.33 -18.29
C PRO A 62 1.39 22.59 -17.34
N ARG A 63 1.65 21.29 -17.14
CA ARG A 63 0.88 20.46 -16.21
C ARG A 63 0.93 21.11 -14.83
N TRP A 64 -0.24 21.47 -14.30
CA TRP A 64 -0.34 21.95 -12.93
C TRP A 64 0.02 20.80 -11.99
N VAL A 65 1.18 20.91 -11.35
CA VAL A 65 1.53 20.09 -10.19
C VAL A 65 0.88 20.81 -9.01
N GLU A 66 -0.13 20.18 -8.44
CA GLU A 66 -0.76 20.65 -7.21
C GLU A 66 0.36 20.81 -6.17
N VAL A 67 0.72 22.05 -5.85
CA VAL A 67 1.48 22.32 -4.64
C VAL A 67 0.50 21.98 -3.54
N SER A 68 0.73 20.87 -2.86
CA SER A 68 -0.10 20.42 -1.75
C SER A 68 -0.05 21.47 -0.62
N SER A 69 -0.83 22.54 -0.74
CA SER A 69 -1.37 23.23 0.41
C SER A 69 -2.23 22.19 1.10
N GLY A 70 -1.77 21.75 2.27
CA GLY A 70 -2.29 20.59 2.99
C GLY A 70 -3.80 20.47 2.86
N ALA A 71 -4.25 19.31 2.37
CA ALA A 71 -5.65 19.03 2.11
C ALA A 71 -6.47 19.41 3.36
N VAL A 72 -7.28 20.45 3.20
CA VAL A 72 -8.32 20.84 4.15
C VAL A 72 -9.21 19.62 4.32
N GLY A 73 -9.23 19.05 5.52
CA GLY A 73 -9.98 17.85 5.82
C GLY A 73 -11.44 18.04 5.44
N TYR A 74 -11.96 17.15 4.60
CA TYR A 74 -13.40 16.99 4.48
C TYR A 74 -13.88 16.39 5.80
N THR A 75 -14.53 17.21 6.61
CA THR A 75 -15.31 16.72 7.75
C THR A 75 -16.55 16.02 7.19
N PRO A 76 -16.93 14.83 7.70
CA PRO A 76 -18.17 14.21 7.32
C PRO A 76 -19.34 15.13 7.70
N THR A 77 -20.30 15.30 6.79
CA THR A 77 -21.51 16.08 7.03
C THR A 77 -22.37 15.38 8.08
N VAL A 78 -22.43 15.95 9.29
CA VAL A 78 -23.33 15.49 10.34
C VAL A 78 -24.63 16.28 10.26
N VAL A 79 -25.75 15.61 10.01
CA VAL A 79 -27.08 16.22 10.10
C VAL A 79 -27.55 16.11 11.54
N HIS A 80 -27.55 17.22 12.28
CA HIS A 80 -28.19 17.30 13.59
C HIS A 80 -29.62 17.81 13.45
N GLY A 81 -30.59 17.08 14.04
CA GLY A 81 -31.92 17.61 14.32
C GLY A 81 -33.01 17.40 13.26
N ALA A 82 -32.93 16.36 12.43
CA ALA A 82 -34.10 15.97 11.63
C ALA A 82 -35.00 15.03 12.46
N GLU A 83 -36.03 15.58 13.11
CA GLU A 83 -37.16 14.76 13.53
C GLU A 83 -37.83 14.18 12.27
N PRO A 84 -38.04 12.87 12.18
CA PRO A 84 -38.77 12.30 11.06
C PRO A 84 -40.22 12.74 11.17
N ALA A 85 -40.64 13.68 10.32
CA ALA A 85 -42.04 13.95 10.08
C ALA A 85 -42.67 12.78 9.32
N VAL A 86 -42.83 11.64 10.00
CA VAL A 86 -43.74 10.59 9.56
C VAL A 86 -45.02 10.82 10.34
N SER A 87 -45.93 11.62 9.76
CA SER A 87 -47.34 11.53 10.11
C SER A 87 -47.81 10.13 9.73
N ALA A 88 -47.74 9.21 10.70
CA ALA A 88 -48.36 7.91 10.57
C ALA A 88 -49.87 8.13 10.45
N VAL A 89 -50.41 7.91 9.25
CA VAL A 89 -51.83 7.61 9.09
C VAL A 89 -52.05 6.24 9.75
N PRO A 90 -52.86 6.11 10.81
CA PRO A 90 -53.05 4.83 11.47
C PRO A 90 -53.79 3.87 10.54
N GLY A 91 -53.18 2.71 10.24
CA GLY A 91 -53.89 1.57 9.65
C GLY A 91 -53.41 1.05 8.29
N GLN A 92 -52.31 1.55 7.71
CA GLN A 92 -51.76 0.95 6.48
C GLN A 92 -50.49 0.14 6.77
N ASN A 93 -50.60 -1.18 6.57
CA ASN A 93 -49.48 -2.11 6.59
C ASN A 93 -48.68 -1.90 5.30
N VAL A 94 -47.49 -1.32 5.38
CA VAL A 94 -46.65 -0.93 4.22
C VAL A 94 -46.11 -2.15 3.44
N THR A 95 -46.36 -3.36 3.94
CA THR A 95 -45.95 -4.62 3.31
C THR A 95 -46.81 -5.00 2.09
N GLU A 96 -47.95 -4.35 1.83
CA GLU A 96 -48.82 -4.68 0.69
C GLU A 96 -48.57 -3.87 -0.60
N LEU A 97 -47.68 -2.87 -0.58
CA LEU A 97 -47.41 -1.98 -1.73
C LEU A 97 -46.15 -2.33 -2.55
N TYR A 98 -45.39 -3.36 -2.16
CA TYR A 98 -44.21 -3.81 -2.90
C TYR A 98 -44.26 -5.33 -3.12
N GLY A 99 -44.70 -5.72 -4.32
CA GLY A 99 -44.76 -7.11 -4.75
C GLY A 99 -43.39 -7.80 -4.72
N ALA A 100 -43.39 -9.06 -4.27
CA ALA A 100 -42.23 -9.94 -4.27
C ALA A 100 -41.71 -10.13 -5.71
N GLY A 101 -40.50 -9.63 -5.99
CA GLY A 101 -39.86 -9.83 -7.31
C GLY A 101 -38.82 -8.81 -7.75
N MET A 102 -38.38 -7.85 -6.91
CA MET A 102 -37.26 -6.99 -7.28
C MET A 102 -35.90 -7.64 -6.91
N PRO A 103 -34.90 -7.64 -7.82
CA PRO A 103 -33.54 -8.04 -7.48
C PRO A 103 -33.00 -7.11 -6.39
N SER A 104 -32.39 -7.69 -5.35
CA SER A 104 -31.66 -6.91 -4.33
C SER A 104 -30.45 -6.25 -4.99
N LEU A 105 -30.46 -4.92 -5.09
CA LEU A 105 -29.35 -4.14 -5.65
C LEU A 105 -28.20 -3.92 -4.66
N GLY A 106 -28.20 -4.59 -3.51
CA GLY A 106 -27.23 -4.36 -2.44
C GLY A 106 -27.35 -2.96 -1.80
N GLN A 107 -26.58 -2.72 -0.73
CA GLN A 107 -26.52 -1.41 -0.10
C GLN A 107 -25.69 -0.43 -0.96
N ALA A 108 -26.18 0.80 -1.11
CA ALA A 108 -25.44 1.86 -1.81
C ALA A 108 -24.23 2.30 -0.98
N GLN A 109 -23.09 2.56 -1.63
CA GLN A 109 -21.82 2.94 -0.95
C GLN A 109 -21.89 4.27 -0.17
N ASN A 110 -23.00 4.99 -0.26
CA ASN A 110 -23.26 6.28 0.37
C ASN A 110 -24.55 6.29 1.23
N GLU A 111 -24.93 5.14 1.77
CA GLU A 111 -26.04 5.04 2.72
C GLU A 111 -25.78 5.91 3.96
N THR A 112 -26.66 6.89 4.20
CA THR A 112 -26.58 7.77 5.37
C THR A 112 -27.24 7.07 6.55
N VAL A 113 -26.43 6.48 7.44
CA VAL A 113 -26.95 5.79 8.63
C VAL A 113 -27.11 6.79 9.77
N ILE A 114 -28.34 6.98 10.24
CA ILE A 114 -28.62 7.73 11.46
C ILE A 114 -28.25 6.82 12.66
N ARG A 115 -27.08 7.05 13.27
CA ARG A 115 -26.73 6.41 14.55
C ARG A 115 -27.24 7.25 15.72
N ALA A 116 -27.91 6.60 16.65
CA ALA A 116 -28.17 7.18 17.97
C ALA A 116 -26.82 7.49 18.68
N PRO A 117 -26.74 8.56 19.48
CA PRO A 117 -25.51 8.93 20.17
C PRO A 117 -25.07 7.82 21.12
N PHE A 118 -23.78 7.50 21.06
CA PHE A 118 -23.11 6.59 21.97
C PHE A 118 -23.15 7.17 23.39
N VAL A 119 -23.78 6.43 24.32
CA VAL A 119 -23.59 6.67 25.76
C VAL A 119 -22.29 5.96 26.14
N VAL A 120 -21.26 6.73 26.49
CA VAL A 120 -20.04 6.18 27.08
C VAL A 120 -20.36 5.83 28.53
N GLU A 121 -20.67 4.58 28.82
CA GLU A 121 -20.62 4.07 30.19
C GLU A 121 -19.15 3.94 30.60
N GLN A 122 -18.75 4.73 31.59
CA GLN A 122 -17.43 4.62 32.22
C GLN A 122 -17.36 3.29 32.98
N PRO A 123 -16.31 2.46 32.78
CA PRO A 123 -16.15 1.25 33.56
C PRO A 123 -15.84 1.61 35.03
N VAL A 124 -16.67 1.08 35.93
CA VAL A 124 -16.44 1.13 37.38
C VAL A 124 -15.27 0.23 37.72
N TYR A 125 -14.24 0.81 38.34
CA TYR A 125 -13.05 0.10 38.82
C TYR A 125 -13.41 -0.80 40.01
N VAL A 126 -13.20 -2.11 39.84
CA VAL A 126 -13.18 -3.10 40.94
C VAL A 126 -11.72 -3.50 41.13
N PRO A 127 -11.12 -3.33 42.33
CA PRO A 127 -9.74 -3.77 42.57
C PRO A 127 -9.67 -5.30 42.58
N ASP A 128 -8.74 -5.87 41.81
CA ASP A 128 -8.44 -7.31 41.82
C ASP A 128 -7.73 -7.72 43.12
N GLU A 129 -8.19 -8.84 43.67
CA GLU A 129 -7.64 -9.52 44.83
C GLU A 129 -6.26 -10.13 44.49
N VAL A 130 -5.29 -9.94 45.37
CA VAL A 130 -3.90 -10.41 45.18
C VAL A 130 -3.86 -11.93 45.32
N VAL A 131 -3.63 -12.63 44.21
CA VAL A 131 -3.29 -14.05 44.21
C VAL A 131 -1.76 -14.17 44.14
N GLU A 132 -1.14 -14.64 45.23
CA GLU A 132 0.26 -15.07 45.24
C GLU A 132 0.41 -16.35 44.40
N GLU A 133 1.19 -16.30 43.32
CA GLU A 133 1.63 -17.50 42.60
C GLU A 133 3.10 -17.81 42.91
N GLU A 134 3.33 -19.03 43.40
CA GLU A 134 4.63 -19.63 43.72
C GLU A 134 5.57 -19.75 42.50
N GLU A 135 6.85 -19.46 42.72
CA GLU A 135 7.93 -19.65 41.74
C GLU A 135 8.15 -21.15 41.40
N PRO A 136 8.19 -21.54 40.11
CA PRO A 136 8.66 -22.88 39.75
C PRO A 136 10.19 -22.93 39.56
N ALA A 137 10.77 -23.95 40.20
CA ALA A 137 12.19 -24.25 40.31
C ALA A 137 12.92 -24.56 38.97
N ARG A 138 14.22 -24.23 38.96
CA ARG A 138 15.19 -24.46 37.87
C ARG A 138 15.63 -25.93 37.77
N SER A 139 15.82 -26.44 36.54
CA SER A 139 16.71 -27.58 36.28
C SER A 139 17.13 -27.68 34.78
N PRO A 140 18.23 -28.40 34.44
CA PRO A 140 19.25 -27.86 33.53
C PRO A 140 19.39 -28.51 32.14
N LEU A 141 19.92 -27.66 31.24
CA LEU A 141 20.76 -27.88 30.05
C LEU A 141 21.02 -29.33 29.53
N ARG A 142 20.67 -29.57 28.26
CA ARG A 142 21.44 -30.45 27.33
C ARG A 142 21.37 -29.92 25.89
N ARG A 143 22.53 -29.64 25.29
CA ARG A 143 22.75 -29.51 23.82
C ARG A 143 23.00 -30.91 23.22
N PRO A 144 22.84 -31.12 21.90
CA PRO A 144 24.06 -31.10 21.04
C PRO A 144 23.87 -30.69 19.55
N LEU A 145 25.00 -30.28 18.93
CA LEU A 145 25.44 -30.47 17.51
C LEU A 145 24.54 -29.96 16.34
N VAL A 146 24.96 -29.40 15.18
CA VAL A 146 26.19 -29.38 14.35
C VAL A 146 26.15 -28.09 13.50
N TRP A 147 27.27 -27.40 13.34
CA TRP A 147 27.42 -26.29 12.38
C TRP A 147 27.98 -26.81 11.05
N GLY A 148 27.20 -26.66 9.97
CA GLY A 148 27.62 -26.90 8.59
C GLY A 148 27.80 -25.57 7.86
N ALA A 149 28.95 -25.43 7.20
CA ALA A 149 29.49 -24.24 6.55
C ALA A 149 28.60 -23.62 5.47
N ILE A 150 28.55 -22.27 5.41
CA ILE A 150 28.59 -21.52 4.14
C ILE A 150 29.49 -20.30 4.32
N LEU A 151 30.52 -20.29 3.47
CA LEU A 151 31.54 -19.28 3.26
C LEU A 151 31.06 -18.33 2.15
N GLY A 152 31.34 -17.03 2.28
CA GLY A 152 31.12 -16.00 1.25
C GLY A 152 30.00 -15.04 1.66
N SER A 153 30.18 -13.72 1.77
CA SER A 153 31.17 -12.83 1.16
C SER A 153 31.25 -11.55 2.00
N LEU A 154 32.43 -11.32 2.56
CA LEU A 154 32.89 -10.00 2.97
C LEU A 154 33.11 -9.14 1.72
N ILE A 155 32.72 -7.86 1.80
CA ILE A 155 33.29 -6.65 1.17
C ILE A 155 32.13 -5.69 0.85
N LEU A 156 31.88 -4.72 1.74
CA LEU A 156 31.86 -3.27 1.44
C LEU A 156 31.54 -2.46 2.72
N VAL A 157 32.51 -2.31 3.63
CA VAL A 157 32.46 -1.21 4.62
C VAL A 157 33.84 -0.57 4.68
N GLY A 158 33.90 0.66 4.19
CA GLY A 158 35.09 1.48 3.97
C GLY A 158 34.79 2.29 2.73
N VAL A 159 34.41 3.56 2.81
CA VAL A 159 35.20 4.66 3.36
C VAL A 159 34.24 5.79 3.75
N LEU A 160 34.43 6.39 4.93
CA LEU A 160 34.45 7.84 5.16
C LEU A 160 34.79 8.11 6.64
N ALA A 161 36.09 8.09 6.97
CA ALA A 161 36.62 8.74 8.16
C ALA A 161 37.47 9.92 7.68
N PHE A 162 36.86 11.12 7.74
CA PHE A 162 37.55 12.39 7.58
C PHE A 162 38.27 12.69 8.90
N VAL A 163 39.60 12.67 8.93
CA VAL A 163 40.38 13.26 10.02
C VAL A 163 41.40 14.21 9.42
N GLY A 164 41.09 15.50 9.57
CA GLY A 164 42.00 16.59 9.32
C GLY A 164 43.08 16.68 10.39
N LEU A 165 44.26 17.14 9.95
CA LEU A 165 45.31 17.70 10.78
C LEU A 165 45.37 19.20 10.51
N SER A 166 44.87 20.01 11.45
CA SER A 166 45.42 21.34 11.77
C SER A 166 44.75 21.83 13.05
N GLY A 167 45.59 22.38 13.94
CA GLY A 167 45.27 22.56 15.34
C GLY A 167 44.30 23.69 15.64
N GLY A 168 43.50 23.46 16.67
CA GLY A 168 42.65 24.47 17.29
C GLY A 168 42.17 23.94 18.63
N LYS A 169 42.72 24.49 19.73
CA LYS A 169 42.28 24.23 21.10
C LYS A 169 40.80 24.58 21.24
N GLY A 170 39.98 23.55 21.36
CA GLY A 170 38.60 23.62 21.82
C GLY A 170 38.20 22.23 22.30
N SER A 171 38.34 21.98 23.60
CA SER A 171 37.82 20.76 24.22
C SER A 171 36.29 20.85 24.23
N SER A 172 35.67 20.56 23.08
CA SER A 172 34.30 20.07 23.03
C SER A 172 34.39 18.60 23.38
N LYS A 173 33.89 18.21 24.56
CA LYS A 173 33.59 16.80 24.84
C LYS A 173 32.73 16.31 23.68
N THR A 174 33.20 15.43 22.82
CA THR A 174 32.36 14.83 21.77
C THR A 174 31.22 14.09 22.49
N ALA A 175 29.97 14.38 22.13
CA ALA A 175 28.84 13.58 22.60
C ALA A 175 29.05 12.16 22.08
N GLU A 176 28.99 11.16 22.95
CA GLU A 176 29.05 9.77 22.52
C GLU A 176 27.74 9.47 21.76
N SER A 177 27.80 9.46 20.44
CA SER A 177 26.68 9.07 19.58
C SER A 177 26.57 7.55 19.56
N TRP A 178 25.34 7.03 19.57
CA TRP A 178 25.08 5.59 19.48
C TRP A 178 24.71 5.22 18.05
N SER A 179 25.31 4.17 17.51
CA SER A 179 24.94 3.61 16.21
C SER A 179 24.43 2.19 16.39
N ALA A 180 23.34 1.87 15.70
CA ALA A 180 22.73 0.56 15.73
C ALA A 180 22.12 0.23 14.37
N SER A 181 21.91 -1.05 14.11
CA SER A 181 21.16 -1.51 12.95
C SER A 181 20.09 -2.49 13.40
N SER A 182 18.93 -2.46 12.75
CA SER A 182 17.93 -3.48 12.98
C SER A 182 18.46 -4.86 12.56
N ARG A 183 17.89 -5.91 13.15
CA ARG A 183 18.16 -7.28 12.75
C ARG A 183 17.74 -7.45 11.29
N SER A 184 18.64 -7.95 10.46
CA SER A 184 18.33 -8.24 9.06
C SER A 184 17.12 -9.17 9.00
N SER A 185 16.03 -8.69 8.42
CA SER A 185 14.85 -9.51 8.14
C SER A 185 15.12 -10.38 6.92
N ALA A 186 14.64 -11.62 6.95
CA ALA A 186 14.61 -12.45 5.75
C ALA A 186 13.89 -11.72 4.62
N SER A 187 14.37 -11.87 3.39
CA SER A 187 13.71 -11.27 2.23
C SER A 187 12.28 -11.78 2.11
N LEU A 188 11.36 -10.87 1.78
CA LEU A 188 9.96 -11.19 1.54
C LEU A 188 9.81 -12.04 0.27
N PRO A 189 8.69 -12.74 0.07
CA PRO A 189 8.46 -13.56 -1.13
C PRO A 189 8.61 -12.80 -2.46
N SER A 190 8.30 -11.50 -2.45
CA SER A 190 8.52 -10.58 -3.57
C SER A 190 10.00 -10.35 -3.91
N GLY A 191 10.94 -10.84 -3.09
CA GLY A 191 12.37 -10.55 -3.17
C GLY A 191 12.77 -9.23 -2.51
N LEU A 192 11.84 -8.53 -1.83
CA LEU A 192 12.14 -7.30 -1.10
C LEU A 192 12.95 -7.62 0.17
N GLY A 193 14.12 -7.01 0.30
CA GLY A 193 14.88 -6.95 1.54
C GLY A 193 14.73 -5.59 2.23
N THR A 194 14.70 -5.59 3.55
CA THR A 194 14.64 -4.38 4.39
C THR A 194 15.73 -4.39 5.44
N ARG A 195 16.36 -3.24 5.66
CA ARG A 195 17.32 -3.02 6.73
C ARG A 195 17.22 -1.58 7.22
N ILE A 196 17.35 -1.38 8.52
CA ILE A 196 17.33 -0.05 9.12
C ILE A 196 18.65 0.18 9.82
N GLU A 197 19.29 1.31 9.51
CA GLU A 197 20.48 1.77 10.20
C GLU A 197 20.16 3.09 10.90
N GLY A 198 20.68 3.27 12.11
CA GLY A 198 20.35 4.42 12.94
C GLY A 198 21.59 4.97 13.64
N THR A 199 21.68 6.30 13.72
CA THR A 199 22.63 7.00 14.59
C THR A 199 21.88 7.98 15.47
N TYR A 200 22.06 7.86 16.79
CA TYR A 200 21.42 8.69 17.80
C TYR A 200 22.42 9.63 18.46
N ASN A 201 22.03 10.91 18.60
CA ASN A 201 22.76 11.88 19.41
C ASN A 201 21.97 12.17 20.71
N PRO A 202 22.46 11.71 21.88
CA PRO A 202 21.81 11.97 23.17
C PRO A 202 21.69 13.45 23.53
N ARG A 203 22.59 14.31 23.01
CA ARG A 203 22.53 15.76 23.29
C ARG A 203 21.38 16.45 22.56
N ASP A 204 21.18 16.08 21.32
CA ASP A 204 20.16 16.69 20.45
C ASP A 204 18.81 15.98 20.56
N LYS A 205 18.75 14.87 21.31
CA LYS A 205 17.59 13.97 21.41
C LYS A 205 17.03 13.64 20.02
N SER A 206 17.95 13.30 19.11
CA SER A 206 17.65 13.13 17.68
C SER A 206 18.32 11.88 17.14
N ALA A 207 17.55 11.03 16.48
CA ALA A 207 18.00 9.84 15.76
C ALA A 207 17.90 10.08 14.25
N ARG A 208 18.99 9.85 13.52
CA ARG A 208 19.00 9.79 12.06
C ARG A 208 18.90 8.34 11.62
N LEU A 209 17.88 8.03 10.85
CA LEU A 209 17.59 6.70 10.32
C LEU A 209 17.82 6.65 8.82
N THR A 210 18.34 5.53 8.36
CA THR A 210 18.46 5.14 6.96
C THR A 210 17.73 3.82 6.78
N PHE A 211 16.63 3.85 6.04
CA PHE A 211 15.89 2.68 5.59
C PHE A 211 16.46 2.23 4.26
N GLU A 212 16.99 1.01 4.20
CA GLU A 212 17.47 0.38 3.00
C GLU A 212 16.45 -0.62 2.48
N PHE A 213 16.03 -0.43 1.23
CA PHE A 213 15.15 -1.33 0.50
C PHE A 213 15.94 -1.94 -0.64
N SER A 214 16.07 -3.27 -0.64
CA SER A 214 16.81 -4.00 -1.66
C SER A 214 15.90 -4.94 -2.43
N SER A 215 16.28 -5.25 -3.67
CA SER A 215 15.63 -6.28 -4.46
C SER A 215 16.62 -7.40 -4.79
N GLN A 216 16.10 -8.60 -4.99
CA GLN A 216 16.88 -9.74 -5.47
C GLN A 216 16.87 -9.78 -7.02
N LYS A 217 16.24 -10.78 -7.62
CA LYS A 217 16.35 -11.07 -9.07
C LYS A 217 15.58 -10.07 -9.93
N SER A 218 14.38 -9.68 -9.51
CA SER A 218 13.52 -8.74 -10.23
C SER A 218 13.53 -7.36 -9.59
N ALA A 219 13.49 -6.32 -10.43
CA ALA A 219 13.21 -4.96 -9.97
C ALA A 219 11.82 -4.90 -9.31
N LEU A 220 11.66 -3.98 -8.37
CA LEU A 220 10.41 -3.78 -7.63
C LEU A 220 9.98 -2.33 -7.74
N ARG A 221 8.67 -2.10 -7.82
CA ARG A 221 8.11 -0.76 -7.85
C ARG A 221 6.83 -0.69 -7.03
N GLY A 222 6.64 0.37 -6.27
CA GLY A 222 5.36 0.65 -5.63
C GLY A 222 5.51 1.23 -4.25
N ASP A 223 4.39 1.24 -3.55
CA ASP A 223 4.29 1.83 -2.23
C ASP A 223 4.86 0.88 -1.18
N ILE A 224 5.52 1.47 -0.17
CA ILE A 224 6.08 0.76 0.99
C ILE A 224 5.49 1.35 2.27
N LEU A 225 4.94 0.48 3.12
CA LEU A 225 4.50 0.80 4.47
C LEU A 225 5.70 0.77 5.40
N GLN A 226 5.88 1.82 6.19
CA GLN A 226 6.84 1.86 7.30
C GLN A 226 6.12 2.26 8.60
N VAL A 227 6.25 1.43 9.65
CA VAL A 227 5.65 1.70 10.96
C VAL A 227 6.73 2.19 11.91
N LEU A 228 6.67 3.44 12.37
CA LEU A 228 7.58 3.98 13.39
C LEU A 228 6.84 4.18 14.71
N PRO A 229 6.83 3.16 15.60
CA PRO A 229 6.11 3.24 16.86
C PRO A 229 6.71 4.27 17.82
N GLY A 230 5.90 4.70 18.79
CA GLY A 230 6.37 5.48 19.92
C GLY A 230 7.42 4.76 20.75
N ILE A 231 8.20 5.53 21.53
CA ILE A 231 9.29 5.01 22.35
C ILE A 231 8.73 4.37 23.63
N GLU A 232 7.75 5.02 24.26
CA GLU A 232 7.13 4.60 25.54
C GLU A 232 5.66 4.17 25.39
N GLY A 233 5.25 3.69 24.21
CA GLY A 233 3.92 3.09 24.01
C GLY A 233 2.75 4.03 24.30
N GLY A 234 2.44 4.95 23.40
CA GLY A 234 1.23 5.77 23.51
C GLY A 234 1.05 6.79 22.38
N SER A 235 2.12 7.47 21.98
CA SER A 235 2.12 8.44 20.87
C SER A 235 3.14 8.10 19.79
N CYS A 236 2.83 8.39 18.53
CA CYS A 236 3.78 8.18 17.43
C CYS A 236 5.04 9.02 17.61
N ALA A 237 6.17 8.48 17.17
CA ALA A 237 7.41 9.24 17.12
C ALA A 237 7.24 10.49 16.22
N SER A 238 7.92 11.58 16.57
CA SER A 238 7.98 12.78 15.73
C SER A 238 9.04 12.54 14.65
N VAL A 239 8.60 12.42 13.41
CA VAL A 239 9.42 11.99 12.27
C VAL A 239 9.42 13.07 11.19
N THR A 240 10.60 13.45 10.74
CA THR A 240 10.82 14.32 9.59
C THR A 240 11.60 13.55 8.53
N TRP A 241 11.09 13.48 7.30
CA TRP A 241 11.74 12.78 6.20
C TRP A 241 12.67 13.72 5.43
N ASP A 242 13.87 13.24 5.07
CA ASP A 242 14.83 14.03 4.31
C ASP A 242 14.32 14.26 2.88
N ALA A 243 14.48 15.47 2.34
CA ALA A 243 14.12 15.74 0.95
C ALA A 243 15.09 15.02 -0.01
N GLY A 244 14.60 13.97 -0.66
CA GLY A 244 15.34 13.18 -1.65
C GLY A 244 14.38 12.48 -2.62
N GLN A 245 14.87 12.02 -3.77
CA GLN A 245 14.03 11.36 -4.80
C GLN A 245 13.19 10.21 -4.22
N ALA A 246 13.81 9.34 -3.42
CA ALA A 246 13.14 8.21 -2.77
C ALA A 246 12.24 8.61 -1.57
N SER A 247 12.40 9.82 -1.05
CA SER A 247 11.63 10.37 0.07
C SER A 247 10.55 11.37 -0.36
N SER A 248 10.47 11.69 -1.66
CA SER A 248 9.63 12.79 -2.18
C SER A 248 8.12 12.50 -2.09
N GLY A 249 7.73 11.22 -1.99
CA GLY A 249 6.35 10.76 -1.88
C GLY A 249 5.96 10.26 -0.49
N VAL A 250 6.68 10.61 0.57
CA VAL A 250 6.39 10.08 1.92
C VAL A 250 5.26 10.84 2.59
N ALA A 251 4.20 10.13 2.96
CA ALA A 251 3.04 10.67 3.67
C ALA A 251 2.64 9.77 4.84
N LYS A 252 1.80 10.27 5.75
CA LYS A 252 1.11 9.41 6.72
C LYS A 252 0.26 8.39 5.95
N ASN A 253 0.29 7.13 6.37
CA ASN A 253 -0.63 6.13 5.82
C ASN A 253 -2.08 6.50 6.18
N GLN A 254 -3.00 6.29 5.25
CA GLN A 254 -4.41 6.61 5.39
C GLN A 254 -5.23 5.33 5.21
N SER A 255 -5.82 4.84 6.29
CA SER A 255 -6.62 3.60 6.28
C SER A 255 -7.84 3.69 5.35
N SER A 256 -8.39 4.88 5.13
CA SER A 256 -9.47 5.11 4.15
C SER A 256 -9.07 4.82 2.69
N VAL A 257 -7.77 4.86 2.38
CA VAL A 257 -7.24 4.60 1.04
C VAL A 257 -6.63 3.20 0.95
N THR A 258 -5.87 2.80 1.98
CA THR A 258 -5.10 1.55 1.95
C THR A 258 -5.85 0.38 2.58
N ALA A 259 -6.91 0.63 3.36
CA ALA A 259 -7.56 -0.33 4.26
C ALA A 259 -6.59 -1.02 5.24
N VAL A 260 -5.38 -0.47 5.41
CA VAL A 260 -4.38 -0.90 6.41
C VAL A 260 -4.46 0.09 7.57
N ASP A 261 -5.16 -0.28 8.63
CA ASP A 261 -5.35 0.57 9.80
C ASP A 261 -4.27 0.31 10.85
N VAL A 262 -3.12 0.96 10.68
CA VAL A 262 -1.98 0.81 11.58
C VAL A 262 -1.56 2.19 12.08
N PRO A 263 -1.58 2.44 13.40
CA PRO A 263 -1.15 3.72 13.93
C PRO A 263 0.35 3.91 13.68
N CYS A 264 0.78 5.17 13.63
CA CYS A 264 2.20 5.50 13.48
C CYS A 264 2.83 4.84 12.25
N SER A 265 2.10 4.89 11.13
CA SER A 265 2.56 4.36 9.86
C SER A 265 2.62 5.42 8.77
N TRP A 266 3.56 5.22 7.85
CA TRP A 266 3.86 6.10 6.73
C TRP A 266 3.81 5.28 5.43
N ASN A 267 3.27 5.90 4.38
CA ASN A 267 3.35 5.42 3.00
C ASN A 267 4.54 6.10 2.31
N LEU A 268 5.51 5.31 1.88
CA LEU A 268 6.58 5.72 0.99
C LEU A 268 6.12 5.43 -0.44
N SER A 269 5.57 6.44 -1.10
CA SER A 269 4.87 6.25 -2.38
C SER A 269 5.83 6.06 -3.55
N GLY A 270 5.52 5.12 -4.46
CA GLY A 270 6.18 4.99 -5.75
C GLY A 270 7.68 4.66 -5.70
N VAL A 271 8.16 3.99 -4.65
CA VAL A 271 9.55 3.56 -4.52
C VAL A 271 9.90 2.62 -5.66
N SER A 272 11.03 2.86 -6.35
CA SER A 272 11.51 2.06 -7.47
C SER A 272 12.88 1.49 -7.14
N ILE A 273 12.96 0.17 -6.97
CA ILE A 273 14.16 -0.57 -6.57
C ILE A 273 14.66 -1.37 -7.78
N PRO A 274 15.83 -1.03 -8.35
CA PRO A 274 16.40 -1.80 -9.45
C PRO A 274 16.67 -3.25 -9.06
N ALA A 275 16.68 -4.16 -10.04
CA ALA A 275 17.07 -5.56 -9.84
C ALA A 275 18.49 -5.66 -9.24
N ASN A 276 18.66 -6.45 -8.19
CA ASN A 276 19.90 -6.58 -7.39
C ASN A 276 20.42 -5.23 -6.84
N GLY A 277 19.53 -4.23 -6.74
CA GLY A 277 19.84 -2.88 -6.32
C GLY A 277 19.37 -2.59 -4.89
N VAL A 278 19.79 -1.43 -4.38
CA VAL A 278 19.41 -0.90 -3.07
C VAL A 278 18.99 0.55 -3.22
N VAL A 279 17.93 0.94 -2.53
CA VAL A 279 17.44 2.32 -2.41
C VAL A 279 17.41 2.71 -0.94
N GLN A 280 17.87 3.92 -0.64
CA GLN A 280 17.88 4.45 0.71
C GLN A 280 16.84 5.56 0.88
N VAL A 281 16.09 5.51 1.98
CA VAL A 281 15.18 6.57 2.43
C VAL A 281 15.63 6.99 3.81
N ARG A 282 15.71 8.31 4.07
CA ARG A 282 16.23 8.83 5.34
C ARG A 282 15.18 9.60 6.12
N ALA A 283 15.25 9.46 7.43
CA ALA A 283 14.39 10.17 8.36
C ALA A 283 15.17 10.65 9.59
N ASN A 284 14.74 11.76 10.16
CA ASN A 284 15.17 12.22 11.47
C ASN A 284 14.01 12.06 12.45
N VAL A 285 14.29 11.52 13.62
CA VAL A 285 13.30 11.23 14.65
C VAL A 285 13.70 11.93 15.94
N SER A 286 12.81 12.77 16.46
CA SER A 286 13.00 13.38 17.78
C SER A 286 12.52 12.42 18.87
N ALA A 287 13.45 12.04 19.74
CA ALA A 287 13.35 10.84 20.55
C ALA A 287 14.31 10.88 21.76
N GLU A 288 13.87 10.37 22.90
CA GLU A 288 14.73 10.16 24.06
C GLU A 288 14.89 8.67 24.31
N PHE A 289 16.14 8.20 24.33
CA PHE A 289 16.47 6.81 24.63
C PHE A 289 17.33 6.76 25.88
N LYS A 290 17.02 5.82 26.77
CA LYS A 290 17.75 5.64 28.03
C LYS A 290 19.21 5.26 27.81
N ASP A 291 19.46 4.38 26.85
CA ASP A 291 20.78 3.84 26.52
C ASP A 291 20.81 3.33 25.06
N SER A 292 22.01 2.91 24.60
CA SER A 292 22.21 2.39 23.24
C SER A 292 21.39 1.13 22.95
N ARG A 293 21.14 0.30 23.98
CA ARG A 293 20.34 -0.92 23.85
C ARG A 293 18.86 -0.58 23.63
N ALA A 294 18.31 0.40 24.35
CA ALA A 294 16.94 0.87 24.15
C ALA A 294 16.74 1.42 22.72
N PHE A 295 17.75 2.10 22.17
CA PHE A 295 17.73 2.57 20.78
C PHE A 295 17.72 1.40 19.78
N GLU A 296 18.60 0.41 19.95
CA GLU A 296 18.64 -0.79 19.11
C GLU A 296 17.33 -1.60 19.21
N GLU A 297 16.78 -1.76 20.41
CA GLU A 297 15.50 -2.43 20.63
C GLU A 297 14.35 -1.70 19.92
N TRP A 298 14.36 -0.36 19.88
CA TRP A 298 13.39 0.42 19.13
C TRP A 298 13.54 0.27 17.61
N LEU A 299 14.77 0.23 17.07
CA LEU A 299 14.99 -0.09 15.65
C LEU A 299 14.43 -1.47 15.28
N ASN A 300 14.62 -2.46 16.16
CA ASN A 300 14.04 -3.78 15.98
C ASN A 300 12.50 -3.76 16.07
N ARG A 301 11.92 -2.90 16.91
CA ARG A 301 10.46 -2.72 17.00
C ARG A 301 9.88 -2.19 15.70
N ILE A 302 10.54 -1.22 15.06
CA ILE A 302 10.13 -0.68 13.76
C ILE A 302 9.95 -1.82 12.73
N ASP A 303 10.94 -2.70 12.61
CA ASP A 303 10.86 -3.86 11.70
C ASP A 303 9.75 -4.83 12.11
N SER A 304 9.64 -5.15 13.41
CA SER A 304 8.64 -6.11 13.87
C SER A 304 7.19 -5.63 13.71
N GLU A 305 6.92 -4.34 13.97
CA GLU A 305 5.58 -3.75 13.82
C GLU A 305 5.23 -3.56 12.35
N THR A 306 6.22 -3.21 11.51
CA THR A 306 6.02 -3.17 10.06
C THR A 306 5.72 -4.57 9.51
N LEU A 307 6.48 -5.59 9.93
CA LEU A 307 6.25 -6.98 9.53
C LEU A 307 4.87 -7.48 9.98
N LYS A 308 4.47 -7.16 11.21
CA LYS A 308 3.15 -7.48 11.75
C LYS A 308 2.04 -6.86 10.91
N ALA A 309 2.15 -5.56 10.58
CA ALA A 309 1.19 -4.86 9.72
C ALA A 309 1.05 -5.50 8.32
N ILE A 310 2.16 -5.85 7.67
CA ILE A 310 2.12 -6.44 6.32
C ILE A 310 1.79 -7.94 6.31
N SER A 311 1.74 -8.60 7.47
CA SER A 311 1.37 -10.02 7.63
C SER A 311 -0.01 -10.23 8.23
N ASP A 312 -0.72 -9.16 8.56
CA ASP A 312 -2.07 -9.22 9.11
C ASP A 312 -3.05 -9.86 8.10
N ARG A 313 -3.72 -10.92 8.55
CA ARG A 313 -4.69 -11.70 7.79
C ARG A 313 -6.08 -11.09 7.78
N GLU A 314 -6.39 -10.21 8.72
CA GLU A 314 -7.68 -9.51 8.79
C GLU A 314 -7.76 -8.40 7.74
N VAL A 315 -6.61 -7.91 7.26
CA VAL A 315 -6.53 -6.88 6.23
C VAL A 315 -6.86 -7.44 4.84
N ARG A 316 -8.04 -7.08 4.32
CA ARG A 316 -8.49 -7.37 2.95
C ARG A 316 -8.21 -6.18 2.03
N SER A 317 -6.98 -6.08 1.55
CA SER A 317 -6.50 -4.98 0.70
C SER A 317 -5.44 -5.46 -0.28
N THR A 318 -5.30 -4.77 -1.41
CA THR A 318 -4.21 -4.93 -2.38
C THR A 318 -3.07 -3.93 -2.19
N ALA A 319 -3.18 -3.05 -1.19
CA ALA A 319 -2.13 -2.07 -0.86
C ALA A 319 -0.81 -2.75 -0.47
N TYR A 320 0.30 -2.07 -0.78
CA TYR A 320 1.67 -2.51 -0.49
C TYR A 320 2.02 -3.90 -1.08
N PRO A 321 1.81 -4.13 -2.39
CA PRO A 321 1.93 -5.45 -2.99
C PRO A 321 3.33 -6.05 -2.86
N ILE A 322 4.38 -5.24 -2.98
CA ILE A 322 5.77 -5.70 -2.84
C ILE A 322 6.14 -6.12 -1.41
N GLN A 323 5.31 -5.81 -0.41
CA GLN A 323 5.49 -6.26 0.97
C GLN A 323 4.50 -7.37 1.36
N ARG A 324 3.25 -7.28 0.90
CA ARG A 324 2.15 -8.12 1.40
C ARG A 324 1.92 -9.37 0.58
N LEU A 325 2.30 -9.40 -0.70
CA LEU A 325 2.08 -10.57 -1.55
C LEU A 325 2.88 -11.77 -1.04
N ARG A 326 2.17 -12.86 -0.70
CA ARG A 326 2.76 -14.07 -0.09
C ARG A 326 3.11 -15.14 -1.11
N SER A 327 2.25 -15.30 -2.12
CA SER A 327 2.44 -16.26 -3.19
C SER A 327 1.62 -15.85 -4.41
N ILE A 328 1.73 -16.64 -5.46
CA ILE A 328 0.92 -16.54 -6.68
C ILE A 328 0.43 -17.95 -7.02
N GLU A 329 -0.85 -18.07 -7.33
CA GLU A 329 -1.47 -19.32 -7.79
C GLU A 329 -1.74 -19.28 -9.28
N LEU A 330 -1.45 -20.40 -9.96
CA LEU A 330 -1.82 -20.61 -11.35
C LEU A 330 -3.09 -21.47 -11.38
N ARG A 331 -4.19 -20.88 -11.86
CA ARG A 331 -5.47 -21.58 -11.98
C ARG A 331 -5.75 -21.90 -13.43
N VAL A 332 -6.09 -23.16 -13.65
CA VAL A 332 -6.41 -23.74 -14.95
C VAL A 332 -7.66 -24.62 -14.80
N PRO A 333 -8.47 -24.78 -15.85
CA PRO A 333 -9.56 -25.75 -15.83
C PRO A 333 -9.04 -27.15 -15.53
N SER A 334 -9.81 -27.95 -14.79
CA SER A 334 -9.46 -29.35 -14.52
C SER A 334 -9.46 -30.22 -15.78
N ARG A 335 -10.16 -29.78 -16.83
CA ARG A 335 -10.21 -30.42 -18.14
C ARG A 335 -10.15 -29.37 -19.24
N VAL A 336 -9.32 -29.61 -20.24
CA VAL A 336 -9.24 -28.81 -21.46
C VAL A 336 -9.31 -29.74 -22.67
N VAL A 337 -9.86 -29.25 -23.77
CA VAL A 337 -9.97 -30.00 -25.02
C VAL A 337 -8.63 -29.95 -25.76
N ASN A 338 -8.28 -31.02 -26.48
CA ASN A 338 -7.09 -31.03 -27.31
C ASN A 338 -7.17 -29.99 -28.43
N GLN A 339 -6.01 -29.47 -28.85
CA GLN A 339 -5.91 -28.43 -29.89
C GLN A 339 -6.71 -27.16 -29.56
N SER A 340 -6.89 -26.85 -28.27
CA SER A 340 -7.52 -25.60 -27.81
C SER A 340 -6.58 -24.78 -26.96
N VAL A 341 -6.90 -23.49 -26.86
CA VAL A 341 -6.25 -22.60 -25.90
C VAL A 341 -6.58 -23.09 -24.48
N LEU A 342 -5.56 -23.17 -23.63
CA LEU A 342 -5.70 -23.37 -22.19
C LEU A 342 -5.87 -22.00 -21.52
N PRO A 343 -7.05 -21.67 -20.97
CA PRO A 343 -7.20 -20.46 -20.19
C PRO A 343 -6.43 -20.61 -18.87
N VAL A 344 -5.66 -19.59 -18.52
CA VAL A 344 -4.86 -19.55 -17.28
C VAL A 344 -5.19 -18.27 -16.54
N THR A 345 -5.56 -18.38 -15.26
CA THR A 345 -5.77 -17.23 -14.39
C THR A 345 -4.66 -17.21 -13.34
N VAL A 346 -3.92 -16.10 -13.28
CA VAL A 346 -2.85 -15.91 -12.30
C VAL A 346 -3.41 -15.11 -11.14
N VAL A 347 -3.47 -15.71 -9.97
CA VAL A 347 -4.16 -15.19 -8.79
C VAL A 347 -3.14 -14.79 -7.72
N PRO A 348 -3.18 -13.55 -7.18
CA PRO A 348 -2.34 -13.18 -6.07
C PRO A 348 -2.81 -13.85 -4.78
N VAL A 349 -1.88 -14.24 -3.92
CA VAL A 349 -2.16 -14.76 -2.58
C VAL A 349 -1.67 -13.77 -1.53
N TRP A 350 -2.60 -13.19 -0.81
CA TRP A 350 -2.38 -12.26 0.30
C TRP A 350 -2.31 -13.00 1.63
N PRO A 351 -1.97 -12.34 2.76
CA PRO A 351 -2.08 -12.95 4.09
C PRO A 351 -3.51 -13.44 4.39
N SER A 352 -4.52 -12.75 3.84
CA SER A 352 -5.94 -13.09 3.95
C SER A 352 -6.41 -14.22 3.02
N GLY A 353 -5.56 -14.68 2.09
CA GLY A 353 -5.88 -15.75 1.13
C GLY A 353 -5.75 -15.31 -0.33
N ALA A 354 -6.13 -16.21 -1.25
CA ALA A 354 -6.15 -15.96 -2.68
C ALA A 354 -7.24 -14.94 -3.06
N ASP A 355 -6.91 -13.99 -3.95
CA ASP A 355 -7.85 -12.98 -4.46
C ASP A 355 -8.22 -13.24 -5.91
N GLU A 356 -9.28 -14.00 -6.10
CA GLU A 356 -9.80 -14.37 -7.42
C GLU A 356 -10.51 -13.22 -8.14
N LEU A 357 -10.90 -12.18 -7.41
CA LEU A 357 -11.63 -11.04 -7.97
C LEU A 357 -10.68 -10.07 -8.67
N ASN A 358 -9.42 -10.00 -8.21
CA ASN A 358 -8.38 -9.14 -8.78
C ASN A 358 -7.19 -9.99 -9.25
N PRO A 359 -7.33 -10.79 -10.32
CA PRO A 359 -6.23 -11.59 -10.84
C PRO A 359 -5.08 -10.69 -11.29
N LEU A 360 -3.85 -11.17 -11.10
CA LEU A 360 -2.65 -10.51 -11.60
C LEU A 360 -2.67 -10.41 -13.13
N MET A 361 -3.14 -11.47 -13.78
CA MET A 361 -3.31 -11.56 -15.23
C MET A 361 -4.16 -12.77 -15.63
N VAL A 362 -4.63 -12.77 -16.88
CA VAL A 362 -5.33 -13.90 -17.51
C VAL A 362 -4.71 -14.19 -18.88
N LEU A 363 -4.58 -15.47 -19.23
CA LEU A 363 -4.20 -15.95 -20.56
C LEU A 363 -5.41 -16.54 -21.30
N PRO A 364 -5.59 -16.30 -22.62
CA PRO A 364 -4.78 -15.42 -23.47
C PRO A 364 -4.74 -13.97 -23.03
N ARG A 365 -3.56 -13.36 -23.03
CA ARG A 365 -3.41 -11.98 -22.55
C ARG A 365 -3.92 -10.98 -23.59
N THR A 366 -5.01 -10.28 -23.29
CA THR A 366 -5.54 -9.17 -24.11
C THR A 366 -5.35 -7.83 -23.39
N GLY A 367 -4.16 -7.23 -23.48
CA GLY A 367 -3.88 -5.90 -22.93
C GLY A 367 -2.60 -5.82 -22.11
N GLU A 368 -2.49 -4.73 -21.36
CA GLU A 368 -1.37 -4.42 -20.46
C GLU A 368 -1.41 -5.24 -19.18
N PHE A 369 -0.27 -5.29 -18.50
CA PHE A 369 -0.16 -5.92 -17.18
C PHE A 369 -0.91 -5.10 -16.12
N SER A 370 -1.48 -5.79 -15.12
CA SER A 370 -2.04 -5.11 -13.95
C SER A 370 -0.96 -4.34 -13.20
N THR A 371 -1.38 -3.29 -12.49
CA THR A 371 -0.48 -2.50 -11.62
C THR A 371 0.19 -3.37 -10.55
N LEU A 372 -0.47 -4.45 -10.11
CA LEU A 372 0.09 -5.44 -9.19
C LEU A 372 1.25 -6.24 -9.80
N VAL A 373 1.13 -6.65 -11.06
CA VAL A 373 2.22 -7.31 -11.78
C VAL A 373 3.37 -6.34 -12.01
N GLN A 374 3.08 -5.10 -12.40
CA GLN A 374 4.09 -4.06 -12.56
C GLN A 374 4.82 -3.74 -11.24
N ALA A 375 4.21 -4.02 -10.09
CA ALA A 375 4.85 -3.80 -8.81
C ALA A 375 5.97 -4.82 -8.51
N ILE A 376 5.75 -6.08 -8.88
CA ILE A 376 6.66 -7.20 -8.59
C ILE A 376 7.55 -7.60 -9.77
N SER A 377 7.24 -7.09 -10.97
CA SER A 377 8.01 -7.27 -12.19
C SER A 377 7.75 -6.10 -13.17
N PRO A 378 8.24 -4.88 -12.89
CA PRO A 378 7.94 -3.65 -13.64
C PRO A 378 8.22 -3.75 -15.14
N ASP A 379 9.32 -4.38 -15.51
CA ASP A 379 9.77 -4.48 -16.90
C ASP A 379 9.19 -5.72 -17.61
N ALA A 380 8.36 -6.51 -16.94
CA ALA A 380 7.79 -7.78 -17.41
C ALA A 380 8.81 -8.83 -17.91
N GLN A 381 10.12 -8.58 -17.81
CA GLN A 381 11.19 -9.44 -18.32
C GLN A 381 11.26 -10.80 -17.61
N LEU A 382 10.74 -10.88 -16.38
CA LEU A 382 10.75 -12.11 -15.56
C LEU A 382 9.36 -12.72 -15.42
N ILE A 383 8.54 -12.61 -16.46
CA ILE A 383 7.26 -13.32 -16.57
C ILE A 383 7.42 -14.41 -17.63
N SER A 384 7.41 -15.67 -17.20
CA SER A 384 7.51 -16.81 -18.12
C SER A 384 6.60 -17.94 -17.68
N PHE A 385 5.99 -18.59 -18.65
CA PHE A 385 5.27 -19.83 -18.52
C PHE A 385 6.07 -20.93 -19.21
N SER A 386 6.06 -22.12 -18.62
CA SER A 386 6.77 -23.27 -19.17
C SER A 386 5.95 -24.54 -19.03
N ASP A 387 6.18 -25.44 -19.98
CA ASP A 387 5.53 -26.73 -20.03
C ASP A 387 5.99 -27.62 -18.86
N GLY A 388 5.07 -27.93 -17.95
CA GLY A 388 5.24 -28.90 -16.86
C GLY A 388 4.62 -30.27 -17.19
N CYS A 389 4.35 -30.52 -18.46
CA CYS A 389 3.45 -31.55 -18.97
C CYS A 389 4.06 -32.34 -20.14
N SER A 390 5.38 -32.49 -20.18
CA SER A 390 6.09 -33.43 -21.05
C SER A 390 5.77 -33.30 -22.56
N GLY A 391 5.55 -32.07 -23.04
CA GLY A 391 5.28 -31.76 -24.45
C GLY A 391 3.79 -31.72 -24.82
N HIS A 392 2.89 -31.93 -23.86
CA HIS A 392 1.45 -31.91 -24.11
C HIS A 392 0.84 -30.50 -24.13
N VAL A 393 1.58 -29.48 -23.68
CA VAL A 393 1.21 -28.07 -23.85
C VAL A 393 2.32 -27.28 -24.54
N LEU A 394 1.92 -26.25 -25.27
CA LEU A 394 2.82 -25.29 -25.91
C LEU A 394 2.56 -23.89 -25.35
N VAL A 395 3.62 -23.21 -24.93
CA VAL A 395 3.58 -21.79 -24.56
C VAL A 395 4.08 -20.99 -25.76
N SER A 396 3.35 -19.94 -26.14
CA SER A 396 3.78 -19.04 -27.21
C SER A 396 5.05 -18.27 -26.83
N GLU A 397 5.88 -17.92 -27.82
CA GLU A 397 7.14 -17.21 -27.61
C GLU A 397 6.96 -15.87 -26.85
N ASP A 398 5.85 -15.17 -27.14
CA ASP A 398 5.47 -13.91 -26.50
C ASP A 398 4.87 -14.06 -25.08
N GLN A 399 4.78 -15.29 -24.55
CA GLN A 399 4.25 -15.61 -23.22
C GLN A 399 2.78 -15.16 -23.04
N ARG A 400 1.99 -15.11 -24.11
CA ARG A 400 0.60 -14.65 -24.09
C ARG A 400 -0.43 -15.76 -24.15
N VAL A 401 -0.07 -16.92 -24.70
CA VAL A 401 -1.00 -18.00 -24.99
C VAL A 401 -0.39 -19.33 -24.59
N VAL A 402 -1.22 -20.18 -23.98
CA VAL A 402 -0.89 -21.58 -23.74
C VAL A 402 -1.89 -22.43 -24.51
N THR A 403 -1.40 -23.43 -25.24
CA THR A 403 -2.22 -24.30 -26.10
C THR A 403 -2.06 -25.75 -25.67
N ALA A 404 -3.18 -26.44 -25.48
CA ALA A 404 -3.22 -27.88 -25.26
C ALA A 404 -3.02 -28.61 -26.59
N LEU A 405 -1.99 -29.45 -26.72
CA LEU A 405 -1.63 -30.10 -27.99
C LEU A 405 -2.22 -31.51 -28.11
N SER A 406 -2.00 -32.35 -27.11
CA SER A 406 -2.30 -33.78 -27.18
C SER A 406 -2.85 -34.31 -25.86
N VAL A 407 -3.60 -35.40 -25.94
CA VAL A 407 -4.37 -35.97 -24.82
C VAL A 407 -3.44 -36.51 -23.73
N THR A 408 -3.73 -36.15 -22.49
CA THR A 408 -3.06 -36.67 -21.29
C THR A 408 -4.01 -36.64 -20.09
N SER A 409 -3.86 -37.60 -19.18
CA SER A 409 -4.68 -37.69 -17.97
C SER A 409 -4.19 -36.78 -16.84
N LYS A 410 -2.95 -36.30 -16.91
CA LYS A 410 -2.33 -35.47 -15.87
C LYS A 410 -1.31 -34.50 -16.45
N CYS A 411 -1.49 -33.23 -16.14
CA CYS A 411 -0.75 -32.12 -16.70
C CYS A 411 -0.56 -30.99 -15.68
N ARG A 412 0.56 -30.27 -15.76
CA ARG A 412 0.77 -29.02 -15.02
C ARG A 412 1.39 -27.97 -15.92
N LEU A 413 1.05 -26.72 -15.63
CA LEU A 413 1.71 -25.56 -16.19
C LEU A 413 2.62 -24.97 -15.11
N ASN A 414 3.86 -24.65 -15.46
CA ASN A 414 4.79 -23.98 -14.57
C ASN A 414 4.89 -22.49 -14.95
N ALA A 415 5.22 -21.64 -13.98
CA ALA A 415 5.50 -20.24 -14.25
C ALA A 415 6.56 -19.64 -13.32
N GLN A 416 7.09 -18.50 -13.75
CA GLN A 416 7.87 -17.57 -12.96
C GLN A 416 7.30 -16.17 -13.17
N ILE A 417 7.15 -15.41 -12.08
CA ILE A 417 6.71 -14.02 -12.11
C ILE A 417 7.57 -13.21 -11.14
N GLY A 418 8.53 -12.46 -11.68
CA GLY A 418 9.50 -11.71 -10.89
C GLY A 418 10.34 -12.63 -10.00
N ASN A 419 10.29 -12.40 -8.68
CA ASN A 419 10.96 -13.24 -7.69
C ASN A 419 10.13 -14.48 -7.26
N PHE A 420 8.86 -14.59 -7.67
CA PHE A 420 8.05 -15.79 -7.44
C PHE A 420 8.43 -16.86 -8.47
N THR A 421 9.21 -17.84 -8.01
CA THR A 421 9.74 -18.93 -8.83
C THR A 421 9.06 -20.25 -8.49
N ASN A 422 9.19 -21.24 -9.38
CA ASN A 422 8.63 -22.59 -9.19
C ASN A 422 7.11 -22.59 -8.98
N LEU A 423 6.39 -21.64 -9.60
CA LEU A 423 4.94 -21.65 -9.59
C LEU A 423 4.45 -22.82 -10.43
N SER A 424 3.43 -23.52 -9.97
CA SER A 424 2.84 -24.65 -10.68
C SER A 424 1.33 -24.62 -10.53
N SER A 425 0.61 -24.97 -11.60
CA SER A 425 -0.84 -25.08 -11.58
C SER A 425 -1.31 -26.32 -10.82
N SER A 426 -2.60 -26.36 -10.50
CA SER A 426 -3.27 -27.62 -10.19
C SER A 426 -3.14 -28.61 -11.35
N ASP A 427 -3.24 -29.90 -11.05
CA ASP A 427 -3.28 -30.96 -12.06
C ASP A 427 -4.53 -30.78 -12.96
N PHE A 428 -4.37 -30.92 -14.27
CA PHE A 428 -5.47 -30.94 -15.24
C PHE A 428 -5.31 -32.05 -16.29
N ALA A 429 -6.39 -32.40 -16.98
CA ALA A 429 -6.39 -33.37 -18.07
C ALA A 429 -6.66 -32.68 -19.42
N ILE A 430 -5.99 -33.17 -20.47
CA ILE A 430 -6.29 -32.81 -21.86
C ILE A 430 -7.09 -33.95 -22.46
N ILE A 431 -8.33 -33.69 -22.86
CA ILE A 431 -9.28 -34.68 -23.36
C ILE A 431 -9.54 -34.46 -24.86
N THR A 432 -10.07 -35.48 -25.53
CA THR A 432 -10.61 -35.31 -26.88
C THR A 432 -11.88 -34.45 -26.85
N ARG A 433 -12.23 -33.85 -28.00
CA ARG A 433 -13.56 -33.25 -28.19
C ARG A 433 -14.69 -34.23 -27.94
#